data_AF-A0A4Q3KMQ5-F1
#
_entry.id   AF-A0A4Q3KMQ5-F1
#
_cell.length_a   1.000
_cell.length_b   1.000
_cell.length_c   1.000
_cell.angle_alpha   90.00
_cell.angle_beta   90.00
_cell.angle_gamma   90.00
#
_symmetry.space_group_name_H-M   'P 1'
#
loop_
_entity.id
_entity.type
_entity.pdbx_description
1 polymer ?
#
loop_
_entity_poly.entity_id
_entity_poly.type
_entity_poly.pdbx_seq_one_letter_code
_entity_poly.pdbx_strand_id
1 'polypeptide(L)' 'MPELPEVETVRRTLLPHVVGRTVAQVQVLQPKLREVVDVAALQALLPGRRITAVRRRAKYLLFDLSGDGVLMVHLG' A
#
# COMPACT_ATOMS: atom_id res chain seq x y z
N MET A 1 -4.41 -2.87 17.33
CA MET A 1 -3.99 -3.29 15.96
C MET A 1 -4.97 -4.35 15.49
N PRO A 2 -5.21 -4.49 14.19
CA PRO A 2 -5.73 -5.74 13.63
C PRO A 2 -4.70 -6.86 13.82
N GLU A 3 -5.16 -8.08 14.06
CA GLU A 3 -4.31 -9.27 14.10
C GLU A 3 -4.16 -9.91 12.71
N LEU A 4 -3.37 -10.99 12.63
CA LEU A 4 -3.02 -11.65 11.37
C LEU A 4 -4.24 -12.09 10.52
N PRO A 5 -5.35 -12.61 11.09
CA PRO A 5 -6.57 -12.93 10.34
C PRO A 5 -7.25 -11.71 9.70
N GLU A 6 -7.30 -10.57 10.41
CA GLU A 6 -7.93 -9.34 9.93
C GLU A 6 -7.10 -8.70 8.83
N VAL A 7 -5.77 -8.66 8.95
CA VAL A 7 -4.89 -8.17 7.88
C VAL A 7 -5.00 -9.06 6.63
N GLU A 8 -5.14 -10.39 6.79
CA GLU A 8 -5.41 -11.29 5.66
C GLU A 8 -6.80 -11.06 5.05
N THR A 9 -7.81 -10.75 5.86
CA THR A 9 -9.16 -10.37 5.39
C THR A 9 -9.10 -9.08 4.56
N VAL A 10 -8.46 -8.02 5.07
CA VAL A 10 -8.27 -6.76 4.32
C VAL A 10 -7.50 -7.00 3.02
N ARG A 11 -6.45 -7.83 3.02
CA ARG A 11 -5.71 -8.22 1.81
C ARG A 11 -6.63 -8.84 0.75
N ARG A 12 -7.51 -9.76 1.16
CA ARG A 12 -8.47 -10.45 0.27
C ARG A 12 -9.51 -9.48 -0.29
N THR A 13 -10.06 -8.60 0.53
CA THR A 13 -11.05 -7.60 0.10
C THR A 13 -10.44 -6.57 -0.87
N LEU A 14 -9.20 -6.13 -0.66
CA LEU A 14 -8.55 -5.17 -1.55
C LEU A 14 -8.17 -5.76 -2.91
N LEU A 15 -7.72 -7.02 -2.96
CA LEU A 15 -7.16 -7.65 -4.16
C LEU A 15 -7.99 -7.43 -5.45
N PRO A 16 -9.29 -7.79 -5.53
CA PRO A 16 -10.10 -7.61 -6.75
C PRO A 16 -10.39 -6.13 -7.09
N HIS A 17 -10.14 -5.19 -6.18
CA HIS A 17 -10.44 -3.78 -6.36
C HIS A 17 -9.21 -2.93 -6.71
N VAL A 18 -7.98 -3.41 -6.44
CA VAL A 18 -6.75 -2.64 -6.68
C VAL A 18 -5.78 -3.28 -7.68
N VAL A 19 -5.72 -4.62 -7.76
CA VAL A 19 -4.78 -5.30 -8.68
C VAL A 19 -5.14 -4.97 -10.13
N GLY A 20 -4.12 -4.68 -10.93
CA GLY A 20 -4.26 -4.30 -12.33
C GLY A 20 -4.62 -2.82 -12.55
N ARG A 21 -4.88 -2.03 -11.50
CA ARG A 21 -5.09 -0.56 -11.60
C ARG A 21 -3.78 0.21 -11.52
N THR A 22 -3.78 1.42 -12.07
CA THR A 22 -2.65 2.36 -12.02
C THR A 22 -2.93 3.49 -11.02
N VAL A 23 -1.92 3.87 -10.23
CA VAL A 23 -2.02 5.01 -9.31
C VAL A 23 -2.02 6.31 -10.13
N ALA A 24 -3.10 7.07 -10.08
CA ALA A 24 -3.21 8.36 -10.78
C ALA A 24 -2.57 9.52 -9.99
N GLN A 25 -2.77 9.56 -8.68
CA GLN A 25 -2.27 10.61 -7.78
C GLN A 25 -2.08 10.02 -6.37
N VAL A 26 -1.22 10.64 -5.56
CA VAL A 26 -1.12 10.40 -4.11
C VAL A 26 -1.46 11.69 -3.35
N GLN A 27 -2.32 11.57 -2.35
CA GLN A 27 -2.66 12.64 -1.40
C GLN A 27 -2.46 12.11 0.02
N VAL A 28 -1.66 12.80 0.84
CA VAL A 28 -1.36 12.41 2.22
C VAL A 28 -2.06 13.39 3.17
N LEU A 29 -3.17 12.97 3.76
CA LEU A 29 -3.98 13.81 4.65
C LEU A 29 -3.44 13.86 6.09
N GLN A 30 -2.62 12.89 6.49
CA GLN A 30 -1.93 12.85 7.77
C GLN A 30 -0.49 12.33 7.58
N PRO A 31 0.53 13.21 7.54
CA PRO A 31 1.92 12.79 7.41
C PRO A 31 2.54 12.33 8.73
N LYS A 32 1.96 12.71 9.88
CA LYS A 32 2.44 12.33 11.22
C LYS A 32 1.78 11.04 11.70
N LEU A 33 2.12 9.93 11.05
CA LEU A 33 1.86 8.58 11.57
C LEU A 33 2.95 8.20 12.59
N ARG A 34 2.98 6.93 13.04
CA ARG A 34 4.00 6.42 13.98
C ARG A 34 5.42 6.67 13.45
N GLU A 35 5.64 6.28 12.20
CA GLU A 35 6.77 6.74 11.39
C GLU A 35 6.28 7.94 10.56
N VAL A 36 7.13 8.95 10.39
CA VAL A 36 6.80 10.12 9.57
C VAL A 36 6.75 9.71 8.09
N VAL A 37 5.66 10.04 7.41
CA VAL A 37 5.47 9.71 6.00
C VAL A 37 6.28 10.69 5.13
N ASP A 38 7.20 10.17 4.32
CA ASP A 38 7.84 10.94 3.25
C ASP A 38 6.84 11.19 2.11
N VAL A 39 6.09 12.29 2.25
CA VAL A 39 5.07 12.71 1.29
C VAL A 39 5.67 12.95 -0.09
N ALA A 40 6.88 13.52 -0.16
CA ALA A 40 7.53 13.86 -1.42
C ALA A 40 7.95 12.61 -2.19
N ALA A 41 8.57 11.63 -1.52
CA ALA A 41 8.92 10.35 -2.13
C ALA A 41 7.66 9.60 -2.61
N LEU A 42 6.59 9.54 -1.81
CA LEU A 42 5.35 8.87 -2.24
C LEU A 42 4.69 9.57 -3.44
N GLN A 43 4.69 10.90 -3.49
CA GLN A 43 4.15 11.67 -4.62
C GLN A 43 5.02 11.59 -5.88
N ALA A 44 6.33 11.41 -5.76
CA ALA A 44 7.23 11.26 -6.90
C ALA A 44 7.27 9.82 -7.46
N LEU A 45 7.19 8.80 -6.60
CA LEU A 45 7.50 7.41 -6.98
C LEU A 45 6.27 6.57 -7.37
N LEU A 46 5.08 6.87 -6.81
CA LEU A 46 3.88 6.05 -7.00
C LEU A 46 3.03 6.39 -8.24
N PRO A 47 2.81 7.66 -8.65
CA PRO A 47 1.99 7.95 -9.81
C PRO A 47 2.50 7.27 -11.09
N GLY A 48 1.57 6.80 -11.93
CA GLY A 48 1.87 6.01 -13.14
C GLY A 48 2.25 4.55 -12.86
N ARG A 49 2.52 4.14 -11.61
CA ARG A 49 2.78 2.73 -11.27
C ARG A 49 1.50 1.91 -11.26
N ARG A 50 1.55 0.72 -11.84
CA ARG A 50 0.46 -0.27 -11.82
C ARG A 50 0.64 -1.22 -10.63
N ILE A 51 -0.41 -1.45 -9.85
CA ILE A 51 -0.40 -2.45 -8.78
C ILE A 51 -0.49 -3.85 -9.42
N THR A 52 0.54 -4.67 -9.23
CA THR A 52 0.64 -6.01 -9.84
C THR A 52 0.15 -7.12 -8.90
N ALA A 53 0.31 -6.97 -7.59
CA ALA A 53 -0.21 -7.90 -6.59
C ALA A 53 -0.42 -7.23 -5.21
N VAL A 54 -1.19 -7.88 -4.34
CA VAL A 54 -1.29 -7.51 -2.91
C VAL A 54 -0.99 -8.74 -2.04
N ARG A 55 0.20 -8.72 -1.45
CA ARG A 55 0.72 -9.74 -0.52
C ARG A 55 0.58 -9.25 0.92
N ARG A 56 0.90 -10.13 1.88
CA ARG A 56 0.99 -9.83 3.31
C ARG A 56 2.22 -10.51 3.91
N ARG A 57 2.91 -9.82 4.81
CA ARG A 57 3.99 -10.38 5.64
C ARG A 57 3.73 -10.00 7.09
N ALA A 58 3.47 -10.99 7.94
CA ALA A 58 2.94 -10.75 9.29
C ALA A 58 1.73 -9.78 9.26
N LYS A 59 1.83 -8.62 9.91
CA LYS A 59 0.80 -7.56 9.96
C LYS A 59 0.94 -6.48 8.87
N TYR A 60 1.96 -6.57 8.01
CA TYR A 60 2.15 -5.65 6.89
C TYR A 60 1.40 -6.13 5.64
N LEU A 61 0.69 -5.21 4.99
CA LEU A 61 0.26 -5.34 3.60
C LEU A 61 1.40 -4.86 2.69
N LEU A 62 1.60 -5.57 1.58
CA LEU A 62 2.61 -5.27 0.57
C LEU A 62 1.93 -5.18 -0.79
N PHE A 63 1.90 -3.98 -1.37
CA PHE A 63 1.38 -3.73 -2.72
C PHE A 63 2.56 -3.71 -3.68
N ASP A 64 2.66 -4.73 -4.52
CA ASP A 64 3.73 -4.83 -5.51
C ASP A 64 3.39 -3.93 -6.71
N LEU A 65 4.39 -3.25 -7.25
CA LEU A 65 4.24 -2.20 -8.26
C LEU A 65 5.07 -2.53 -9.51
N SER A 66 4.57 -2.12 -10.68
CA SER A 66 5.28 -2.24 -11.96
C SER A 66 6.64 -1.53 -11.93
N GLY A 67 7.72 -2.26 -12.25
CA GLY A 67 9.09 -1.76 -12.15
C GLY A 67 9.61 -1.76 -10.71
N ASP A 68 9.52 -2.93 -10.09
CA ASP A 68 10.21 -3.39 -8.87
C ASP A 68 10.02 -2.56 -7.58
N GLY A 69 9.01 -1.69 -7.56
CA GLY A 69 8.58 -0.99 -6.34
C GLY A 69 7.65 -1.85 -5.47
N VAL A 70 7.68 -1.64 -4.15
CA VAL A 70 6.70 -2.20 -3.21
C VAL A 70 6.26 -1.11 -2.24
N LEU A 71 4.95 -0.83 -2.18
CA LEU A 71 4.37 0.01 -1.13
C LEU A 71 4.01 -0.87 0.07
N MET A 72 4.59 -0.57 1.23
CA MET A 72 4.34 -1.28 2.49
C MET A 72 3.41 -0.47 3.39
N VAL A 73 2.38 -1.12 3.96
CA VAL A 73 1.39 -0.49 4.84
C VAL A 73 1.18 -1.33 6.09
N HIS A 74 1.17 -0.67 7.26
CA HIS A 74 0.74 -1.25 8.53
C HIS A 74 -0.50 -0.49 9.05
N LEU A 75 -1.46 -1.21 9.63
CA LEU A 75 -2.77 -0.67 10.04
C LEU A 75 -2.80 -0.23 11.53
N GLY A 76 -1.74 0.47 11.98
CA GLY A 76 -1.45 0.77 13.43
C GLY A 76 -0.19 0.07 14.14
#